data_AF-A0A964D7K1-F1
#
_entry.id   AF-A0A964D7K1-F1
#
_cell.length_a   1.000
_cell.length_b   1.000
_cell.length_c   1.000
_cell.angle_alpha   90.00
_cell.angle_beta   90.00
_cell.angle_gamma   90.00
#
_symmetry.space_group_name_H-M   'P 1'
#
loop_
_entity.id
_entity.type
_entity.pdbx_description
1 polymer ?
#
loop_
_entity_poly.entity_id
_entity_poly.type
_entity_poly.pdbx_seq_one_letter_code
_entity_poly.pdbx_strand_id
1 'polypeptide(L)'
;MYSRTPDAEIDGEISEFKELTKSTKNIRYRLQEGISRAKNQGAAAVIIHINRDSYEFWKINDGIRKAFYSDERQLIQNIILVFNSEEVQQITREEWENGRRF
;
A
#
# COMPACT_ATOMS: atom_id res chain seq x y z
N MET A 1 -8.15 -19.73 -15.77
CA MET A 1 -7.80 -18.58 -14.92
C MET A 1 -6.56 -17.96 -15.51
N TYR A 2 -6.61 -16.70 -15.96
CA TYR A 2 -5.39 -15.97 -16.32
C TYR A 2 -4.84 -15.37 -15.02
N SER A 3 -3.70 -15.87 -14.54
CA SER A 3 -2.96 -15.19 -13.47
C SER A 3 -2.37 -13.92 -14.09
N ARG A 4 -2.76 -12.75 -13.58
CA ARG A 4 -2.10 -11.50 -13.94
C ARG A 4 -0.63 -11.59 -13.48
N THR A 5 0.29 -11.16 -14.34
CA THR A 5 1.70 -10.99 -13.97
C THR A 5 1.81 -9.91 -12.89
N PRO A 6 2.51 -10.17 -11.77
CA PRO A 6 2.81 -9.16 -10.78
C PRO A 6 3.39 -7.89 -11.38
N ASP A 7 3.09 -6.75 -10.75
CA ASP A 7 3.68 -5.48 -11.19
C ASP A 7 5.22 -5.46 -10.96
N ALA A 8 5.70 -6.07 -9.88
CA ALA A 8 7.13 -6.23 -9.61
C ALA A 8 7.44 -7.44 -8.70
N GLU A 9 8.68 -7.92 -8.77
CA GLU A 9 9.30 -8.79 -7.78
C GLU A 9 10.56 -8.09 -7.28
N ILE A 10 10.62 -7.80 -5.98
CA ILE A 10 11.73 -7.08 -5.35
C ILE A 10 12.26 -7.98 -4.24
N ASP A 11 13.53 -8.36 -4.34
CA ASP A 11 14.18 -9.28 -3.37
C ASP A 11 13.42 -10.61 -3.15
N GLY A 12 12.74 -11.11 -4.19
CA GLY A 12 11.92 -12.32 -4.13
C GLY A 12 10.49 -12.11 -3.62
N GLU A 13 10.11 -10.87 -3.27
CA GLU A 13 8.76 -10.53 -2.84
C GLU A 13 7.94 -9.92 -3.98
N ILE A 14 6.79 -10.54 -4.27
CA ILE A 14 5.76 -10.00 -5.16
C ILE A 14 5.25 -8.68 -4.57
N SER A 15 5.37 -7.63 -5.36
CA SER A 15 5.03 -6.26 -5.02
C SER A 15 4.03 -5.72 -6.03
N GLU A 16 2.99 -5.05 -5.52
CA GLU A 16 1.94 -4.47 -6.35
C GLU A 16 1.95 -2.95 -6.24
N PHE A 17 1.79 -2.29 -7.39
CA PHE A 17 1.93 -0.84 -7.47
C PHE A 17 0.57 -0.13 -7.46
N LYS A 18 0.52 0.98 -6.74
CA LYS A 18 -0.63 1.87 -6.72
C LYS A 18 -0.20 3.32 -6.78
N GLU A 19 -0.79 4.08 -7.69
CA GLU A 19 -0.62 5.53 -7.71
C GLU A 19 -1.82 6.24 -7.08
N LEU A 20 -1.54 7.20 -6.20
CA LEU A 20 -2.49 8.22 -5.77
C LEU A 20 -2.18 9.50 -6.54
N THR A 21 -2.94 9.77 -7.60
CA THR A 21 -2.76 10.97 -8.43
C THR A 21 -3.47 12.18 -7.82
N LYS A 22 -3.20 13.40 -8.32
CA LYS A 22 -3.91 14.66 -7.95
C LYS A 22 -5.44 14.58 -8.06
N SER A 23 -5.97 13.76 -8.97
CA SER A 23 -7.43 13.57 -9.17
C SER A 23 -8.06 12.54 -8.22
N THR A 24 -7.27 11.85 -7.39
CA THR A 24 -7.78 10.90 -6.40
C THR A 24 -8.62 11.59 -5.33
N LYS A 25 -9.95 11.50 -5.45
CA LYS A 25 -10.89 12.14 -4.50
C LYS A 25 -10.94 11.43 -3.15
N ASN A 26 -10.92 10.09 -3.14
CA ASN A 26 -11.05 9.29 -1.93
C ASN A 26 -9.79 8.42 -1.72
N ILE A 27 -8.78 9.02 -1.09
CA ILE A 27 -7.49 8.37 -0.77
C ILE A 27 -7.71 7.06 -0.01
N ARG A 28 -8.53 7.09 1.04
CA ARG A 28 -8.82 5.93 1.88
C ARG A 28 -9.35 4.74 1.08
N TYR A 29 -10.37 4.97 0.26
CA TYR A 29 -10.96 3.92 -0.57
C TYR A 29 -9.95 3.39 -1.59
N ARG A 30 -9.18 4.27 -2.24
CA ARG A 30 -8.18 3.86 -3.24
C ARG A 30 -7.04 3.04 -2.64
N LEU A 31 -6.63 3.33 -1.42
CA LEU A 31 -5.66 2.52 -0.69
C LEU A 31 -6.22 1.14 -0.36
N GLN A 32 -7.44 1.07 0.16
CA GLN A 32 -8.09 -0.21 0.45
C GLN A 32 -8.26 -1.07 -0.81
N GLU A 33 -8.65 -0.45 -1.94
CA GLU A 33 -8.75 -1.11 -3.23
C GLU A 33 -7.38 -1.67 -3.69
N GLY A 34 -6.32 -0.85 -3.61
CA GLY A 34 -4.96 -1.25 -3.99
C GLY A 34 -4.47 -2.43 -3.16
N ILE A 35 -4.57 -2.33 -1.83
CA ILE A 35 -4.14 -3.39 -0.92
C ILE A 35 -4.98 -4.67 -1.10
N SER A 36 -6.30 -4.54 -1.30
CA SER A 36 -7.17 -5.69 -1.60
C SER A 36 -6.77 -6.41 -2.89
N ARG A 37 -6.44 -5.66 -3.95
CA ARG A 37 -5.93 -6.24 -5.20
C ARG A 37 -4.58 -6.91 -5.01
N ALA A 38 -3.69 -6.32 -4.23
CA ALA A 38 -2.38 -6.89 -3.96
C ALA A 38 -2.49 -8.26 -3.27
N LYS A 39 -3.36 -8.36 -2.26
CA LYS A 39 -3.69 -9.63 -1.59
C LYS A 39 -4.18 -10.71 -2.57
N ASN A 40 -5.09 -10.33 -3.46
CA ASN A 40 -5.65 -11.27 -4.43
C ASN A 40 -4.63 -11.76 -5.46
N GLN A 41 -3.48 -11.08 -5.57
CA GLN A 41 -2.37 -11.44 -6.44
C GLN A 41 -1.23 -12.16 -5.69
N GLY A 42 -1.38 -12.39 -4.38
CA GLY A 42 -0.36 -13.04 -3.57
C GLY A 42 0.85 -12.14 -3.25
N ALA A 43 0.70 -10.82 -3.42
CA ALA A 43 1.73 -9.87 -3.06
C ALA A 43 1.90 -9.80 -1.53
N ALA A 44 3.15 -9.69 -1.08
CA ALA A 44 3.48 -9.41 0.32
C ALA A 44 3.71 -7.91 0.56
N ALA A 45 3.96 -7.14 -0.50
CA ALA A 45 4.24 -5.72 -0.42
C ALA A 45 3.30 -4.91 -1.33
N VAL A 46 3.00 -3.67 -0.90
CA VAL A 46 2.30 -2.68 -1.72
C VAL A 46 3.13 -1.40 -1.78
N ILE A 47 3.44 -0.98 -3.00
CA ILE A 47 4.13 0.27 -3.28
C ILE A 47 3.09 1.31 -3.67
N ILE A 48 3.03 2.41 -2.93
CA ILE A 48 2.08 3.48 -3.14
C ILE A 48 2.86 4.74 -3.54
N HIS A 49 2.77 5.12 -4.81
CA HIS A 49 3.28 6.39 -5.28
C HIS A 49 2.30 7.51 -4.96
N ILE A 50 2.74 8.45 -4.13
CA ILE A 50 1.99 9.63 -3.72
C ILE A 50 2.25 10.77 -4.72
N ASN A 51 1.63 10.68 -5.90
CA ASN A 51 1.70 11.70 -6.93
C ASN A 51 0.70 12.84 -6.68
N ARG A 52 0.87 13.53 -5.55
CA ARG A 52 0.00 14.64 -5.09
C ARG A 52 0.83 15.70 -4.38
N ASP A 53 0.33 16.93 -4.42
CA ASP A 53 0.94 18.08 -3.73
C ASP A 53 0.66 18.07 -2.22
N SER A 54 -0.37 17.34 -1.79
CA SER A 54 -0.70 17.10 -0.37
C SER A 54 -0.90 15.62 -0.09
N TYR A 55 -0.32 15.15 1.03
CA TYR A 55 -0.27 13.73 1.36
C TYR A 55 -1.47 13.26 2.20
N GLU A 56 -2.07 14.15 3.00
CA GLU A 56 -3.19 13.82 3.88
C GLU A 56 -2.96 12.53 4.70
N PHE A 57 -1.82 12.43 5.40
CA PHE A 57 -1.36 11.22 6.10
C PHE A 57 -2.42 10.55 6.98
N TRP A 58 -3.32 11.31 7.61
CA TRP A 58 -4.43 10.73 8.38
C TRP A 58 -5.36 9.85 7.53
N LYS A 59 -5.62 10.20 6.27
CA LYS A 59 -6.40 9.38 5.31
C LYS A 59 -5.61 8.17 4.87
N ILE A 60 -4.30 8.32 4.70
CA ILE A 60 -3.40 7.22 4.34
C ILE A 60 -3.39 6.18 5.46
N ASN A 61 -3.08 6.63 6.68
CA ASN A 61 -3.06 5.80 7.87
C ASN A 61 -4.42 5.14 8.14
N ASP A 62 -5.56 5.86 8.03
CA ASP A 62 -6.88 5.22 8.19
C ASP A 62 -7.20 4.23 7.05
N GLY A 63 -6.71 4.47 5.84
CA GLY A 63 -6.77 3.54 4.71
C GLY A 63 -6.05 2.23 5.01
N ILE A 64 -4.79 2.32 5.44
CA ILE A 64 -3.93 1.18 5.81
C ILE A 64 -4.54 0.42 6.99
N ARG A 65 -4.94 1.13 8.06
CA ARG A 65 -5.58 0.53 9.24
C ARG A 65 -6.72 -0.40 8.87
N LYS A 66 -7.62 0.07 7.98
CA LYS A 66 -8.77 -0.71 7.55
C LYS A 66 -8.38 -1.85 6.61
N ALA A 67 -7.40 -1.63 5.75
CA ALA A 67 -6.94 -2.66 4.84
C ALA A 67 -6.28 -3.83 5.60
N PHE A 68 -5.46 -3.53 6.62
CA PHE A 68 -4.88 -4.52 7.52
C PHE A 68 -5.94 -5.22 8.38
N TYR A 69 -6.92 -4.49 8.89
CA TYR A 69 -8.04 -5.08 9.62
C TYR A 69 -8.81 -6.11 8.76
N SER A 70 -9.00 -5.82 7.48
CA SER A 70 -9.64 -6.74 6.52
C SER A 70 -8.67 -7.75 5.88
N ASP A 71 -7.43 -7.84 6.36
CA ASP A 71 -6.43 -8.82 5.92
C ASP A 71 -6.19 -9.86 7.01
N GLU A 72 -7.22 -10.68 7.25
CA GLU A 72 -7.26 -11.70 8.32
C GLU A 72 -6.13 -12.73 8.18
N ARG A 73 -5.70 -13.00 6.94
CA ARG A 73 -4.61 -13.93 6.64
C ARG A 73 -3.22 -13.30 6.73
N GLN A 74 -3.15 -12.01 7.05
CA GLN A 74 -1.93 -11.22 7.15
C GLN A 74 -1.03 -11.41 5.91
N LEU A 75 -1.60 -11.28 4.71
CA LEU A 75 -0.83 -11.49 3.48
C LEU A 75 0.10 -10.32 3.20
N ILE A 76 -0.34 -9.09 3.52
CA ILE A 76 0.45 -7.88 3.28
C ILE A 76 1.32 -7.59 4.49
N GLN A 77 2.63 -7.63 4.29
CA GLN A 77 3.66 -7.43 5.31
C GLN A 77 4.32 -6.06 5.19
N ASN A 78 4.43 -5.51 3.97
CA ASN A 78 5.12 -4.26 3.71
C ASN A 78 4.21 -3.24 3.02
N ILE A 79 4.20 -2.01 3.53
CA ILE A 79 3.64 -0.86 2.84
C ILE A 79 4.76 0.14 2.60
N ILE A 80 4.95 0.53 1.35
CA ILE A 80 6.00 1.45 0.91
C ILE A 80 5.33 2.66 0.29
N LEU A 81 5.62 3.86 0.80
CA LEU A 81 5.24 5.11 0.19
C LEU A 81 6.42 5.68 -0.60
N VAL A 82 6.18 6.03 -1.86
CA VAL A 82 7.14 6.73 -2.71
C VAL A 82 6.60 8.13 -2.96
N PHE A 83 7.36 9.16 -2.64
CA PHE A 83 6.96 10.56 -2.82
C PHE A 83 7.58 11.14 -4.09
N ASN A 84 6.99 12.22 -4.62
CA ASN A 84 7.55 12.95 -5.76
C ASN A 84 8.94 13.57 -5.49
N SER A 85 9.33 13.70 -4.21
CA SER A 85 10.67 14.10 -3.79
C SER A 85 11.72 12.99 -3.88
N GLU A 86 11.34 11.80 -4.37
CA GLU A 86 12.13 10.56 -4.33
C GLU A 86 12.35 10.00 -2.92
N GLU A 87 11.78 10.63 -1.90
CA GLU A 87 11.72 10.06 -0.56
C GLU A 87 10.92 8.76 -0.59
N VAL A 88 11.44 7.76 0.12
CA VAL A 88 10.77 6.47 0.32
C VAL A 88 10.58 6.27 1.82
N GLN A 89 9.35 6.00 2.22
CA GLN A 89 9.03 5.58 3.58
C GLN A 89 8.44 4.18 3.55
N GLN A 90 8.95 3.31 4.39
CA GLN A 90 8.43 1.95 4.56
C GLN A 90 7.95 1.75 6.00
N ILE A 91 6.86 1.01 6.12
CA ILE A 91 6.42 0.44 7.39
C ILE A 91 6.11 -1.04 7.19
N THR A 92 6.58 -1.87 8.11
CA THR A 92 6.18 -3.27 8.20
C THR A 92 4.87 -3.40 8.97
N ARG A 93 4.17 -4.53 8.80
CA ARG A 93 2.99 -4.86 9.60
C ARG A 93 3.33 -4.89 11.09
N GLU A 94 4.46 -5.48 11.47
CA GLU A 94 4.90 -5.53 12.87
C GLU A 94 5.06 -4.13 13.47
N GLU A 95 5.74 -3.22 12.75
CA GLU A 95 5.91 -1.84 13.21
C GLU A 95 4.57 -1.12 13.33
N TRP A 96 3.66 -1.37 12.39
CA TRP A 96 2.30 -0.85 12.44
C TRP A 96 1.53 -1.37 13.67
N GLU A 97 1.60 -2.67 13.95
CA GLU A 97 0.95 -3.28 15.12
C GLU A 97 1.54 -2.74 16.43
N ASN A 98 2.83 -2.39 16.43
CA ASN A 98 3.53 -1.70 17.52
C ASN A 98 3.28 -0.17 17.57
N GLY A 99 2.39 0.37 16.72
CA GLY A 99 1.91 1.75 16.80
C GLY A 99 2.63 2.75 15.90
N ARG A 100 3.65 2.35 15.13
CA ARG A 100 4.30 3.22 14.14
C ARG A 100 3.31 3.62 13.05
N ARG A 101 3.39 4.85 12.54
CA ARG A 101 2.56 5.37 11.45
C ARG A 101 3.44 6.16 10.48
N PHE A 102 2.92 6.43 9.28
CA PHE A 102 3.49 7.43 8.37
C PHE A 102 3.16 8.85 8.85
#